data_AF-A0AAV1L535-F1
#
_entry.id   AF-A0AAV1L535-F1
#
_cell.length_a   1.000
_cell.length_b   1.000
_cell.length_c   1.000
_cell.angle_alpha   90.00
_cell.angle_beta   90.00
_cell.angle_gamma   90.00
#
_symmetry.space_group_name_H-M   'P 1'
#
loop_
_entity.id
_entity.type
_entity.pdbx_description
1 polymer ?
#
loop_
_entity_poly.entity_id
_entity_poly.type
_entity_poly.pdbx_seq_one_letter_code
_entity_poly.pdbx_strand_id
1 'polypeptide(L)'
;MSLKAYEDACIRAELFGQPLPNREEFLEKHRYLDVVEFEEVDIRTAENTAILNDDLKQASSGLNELNTILSSTQTKINRLKGVCGSLTNFFRIKLTSKDNLSYSSEPSYIGQTNYDKDYVPPKNSEIGSINTGLGANDTEFTPRASEPKQNGGDINSALDDLETMQRVERTPIIKIDKQITSQNSKLDNLIMKAERAESSLQHQNKQLRGFLR
;
A
#
# COMPACT_ATOMS: atom_id res chain seq x y z
N MET A 1 28.06 -9.42 -11.14
CA MET A 1 29.17 -9.96 -10.30
C MET A 1 30.15 -10.87 -11.08
N SER A 2 30.23 -10.74 -12.40
CA SER A 2 31.09 -11.58 -13.26
C SER A 2 32.59 -11.58 -12.90
N LEU A 3 33.14 -10.47 -12.41
CA LEU A 3 34.52 -10.40 -11.91
C LEU A 3 34.76 -11.22 -10.64
N LYS A 4 33.78 -11.27 -9.74
CA LYS A 4 33.87 -12.00 -8.47
C LYS A 4 33.70 -13.51 -8.70
N ALA A 5 32.84 -13.88 -9.64
CA ALA A 5 32.71 -15.26 -10.12
C ALA A 5 33.98 -15.74 -10.83
N TYR A 6 34.68 -14.85 -11.55
CA TYR A 6 35.97 -15.14 -12.14
C TYR A 6 37.06 -15.36 -11.09
N GLU A 7 37.14 -14.48 -10.07
CA GLU A 7 38.07 -14.65 -8.95
C GLU A 7 37.85 -15.98 -8.21
N ASP A 8 36.60 -16.36 -7.93
CA ASP A 8 36.29 -17.66 -7.32
C ASP A 8 36.71 -18.83 -8.22
N ALA A 9 36.50 -18.72 -9.54
CA ALA A 9 36.94 -19.73 -10.49
C ALA A 9 38.47 -19.86 -10.54
N CYS A 10 39.21 -18.76 -10.42
CA CYS A 10 40.67 -18.77 -10.32
C CYS A 10 41.16 -19.43 -9.03
N ILE A 11 40.57 -19.09 -7.88
CA ILE A 11 40.89 -19.70 -6.58
C ILE A 11 40.60 -21.20 -6.62
N ARG A 12 39.48 -21.59 -7.25
CA ARG A 12 39.10 -22.99 -7.42
C ARG A 12 40.10 -23.73 -8.31
N ALA A 13 40.50 -23.15 -9.43
CA ALA A 13 41.48 -23.75 -10.32
C ALA A 13 42.84 -23.95 -9.62
N GLU A 14 43.28 -22.98 -8.82
CA GLU A 14 44.50 -23.10 -8.01
C GLU A 14 44.40 -24.23 -6.98
N LEU A 15 43.27 -24.32 -6.27
CA LEU A 15 43.03 -25.35 -5.26
C LEU A 15 43.04 -26.77 -5.84
N PHE A 16 42.50 -26.94 -7.05
CA PHE A 16 42.43 -28.24 -7.74
C PHE A 16 43.61 -28.49 -8.70
N GLY A 17 44.60 -27.59 -8.77
CA GLY A 17 45.75 -27.72 -9.66
C GLY A 17 45.39 -27.69 -11.15
N GLN A 18 44.27 -27.07 -11.51
CA GLN A 18 43.80 -26.91 -12.88
C GLN A 18 44.39 -25.65 -13.54
N PRO A 19 44.50 -25.61 -14.88
CA PRO A 19 44.94 -24.41 -15.56
C PRO A 19 43.99 -23.24 -15.28
N LEU A 20 44.56 -22.05 -15.04
CA LEU A 20 43.75 -20.87 -14.74
C LEU A 20 42.83 -20.54 -15.94
N PRO A 21 41.54 -20.32 -15.70
CA PRO A 21 40.63 -19.93 -16.76
C PRO A 21 41.02 -18.56 -17.34
N ASN A 22 40.96 -18.44 -18.66
CA ASN A 22 41.21 -17.17 -19.35
C ASN A 22 40.07 -16.19 -19.04
N ARG A 23 40.43 -14.97 -18.62
CA ARG A 23 39.46 -13.96 -18.12
C ARG A 23 38.41 -13.58 -19.15
N GLU A 24 38.86 -13.31 -20.36
CA GLU A 24 38.00 -12.78 -21.43
C GLU A 24 37.00 -13.85 -21.90
N GLU A 25 37.48 -15.07 -22.08
CA GLU A 25 36.68 -16.24 -22.47
C GLU A 25 35.69 -16.66 -21.35
N PHE A 26 36.10 -16.53 -20.09
CA PHE A 26 35.23 -16.81 -18.94
C PHE A 26 34.11 -15.77 -18.82
N LEU A 27 34.42 -14.49 -18.97
CA LEU A 27 33.42 -13.41 -18.91
C LEU A 27 32.43 -13.50 -20.07
N GLU A 28 32.90 -13.82 -21.27
CA GLU A 28 32.02 -13.99 -22.44
C GLU A 28 31.10 -15.20 -22.28
N LYS A 29 31.65 -16.33 -21.80
CA LYS A 29 30.87 -17.52 -21.51
C LYS A 29 29.84 -17.26 -20.42
N HIS A 30 30.18 -16.51 -19.36
CA HIS A 30 29.30 -16.25 -18.21
C HIS A 30 28.57 -14.91 -18.30
N ARG A 31 28.47 -14.30 -19.49
CA ARG A 31 27.72 -13.05 -19.70
C ARG A 31 26.25 -13.17 -19.26
N TYR A 32 25.69 -14.37 -19.35
CA TYR A 32 24.34 -14.68 -18.87
C TYR A 32 24.18 -14.53 -17.34
N LEU A 33 25.25 -14.66 -16.54
CA LEU A 33 25.17 -14.44 -15.09
C LEU A 33 24.84 -12.99 -14.76
N ASP A 34 25.43 -12.04 -15.48
CA ASP A 34 25.14 -10.62 -15.23
C ASP A 34 23.68 -10.29 -15.63
N VAL A 35 23.14 -10.88 -16.73
CA VAL A 35 21.74 -10.66 -17.16
C VAL A 35 20.74 -11.23 -16.16
N VAL A 36 20.93 -12.47 -15.70
CA VAL A 36 20.06 -13.10 -14.69
C VAL A 36 20.09 -12.34 -13.36
N GLU A 37 21.25 -11.78 -12.99
CA GLU A 37 21.39 -10.97 -11.78
C GLU A 37 20.63 -9.63 -11.91
N PHE A 38 20.70 -8.96 -13.06
CA PHE A 38 19.89 -7.75 -13.29
C PHE A 38 18.40 -8.03 -13.16
N GLU A 39 17.92 -9.13 -13.75
CA GLU A 39 16.51 -9.53 -13.64
C GLU A 39 16.13 -9.85 -12.18
N GLU A 40 16.97 -10.59 -11.44
CA GLU A 40 16.72 -10.91 -10.03
C GLU A 40 16.73 -9.66 -9.13
N VAL A 41 17.64 -8.72 -9.37
CA VAL A 41 17.70 -7.44 -8.63
C VAL A 41 16.46 -6.60 -8.89
N ASP A 42 16.00 -6.53 -10.14
CA ASP A 42 14.79 -5.79 -10.51
C ASP A 42 13.54 -6.44 -9.91
N ILE A 43 13.44 -7.77 -9.92
CA ILE A 43 12.33 -8.52 -9.26
C ILE A 43 12.32 -8.25 -7.76
N ARG A 44 13.46 -8.42 -7.07
CA ARG A 44 13.56 -8.15 -5.63
C ARG A 44 13.24 -6.69 -5.29
N THR A 45 13.66 -5.75 -6.14
CA THR A 45 13.35 -4.33 -5.96
C THR A 45 11.85 -4.08 -6.14
N ALA A 46 11.23 -4.66 -7.17
CA ALA A 46 9.79 -4.59 -7.39
C ALA A 46 9.00 -5.19 -6.21
N GLU A 47 9.39 -6.34 -5.70
CA GLU A 47 8.79 -6.98 -4.52
C GLU A 47 8.90 -6.09 -3.26
N ASN A 48 10.10 -5.59 -2.96
CA ASN A 48 10.32 -4.69 -1.83
C ASN A 48 9.47 -3.42 -1.94
N THR A 49 9.38 -2.83 -3.13
CA THR A 49 8.52 -1.65 -3.32
C THR A 49 7.03 -2.00 -3.21
N ALA A 50 6.59 -3.21 -3.55
CA ALA A 50 5.20 -3.63 -3.35
C ALA A 50 4.87 -3.74 -1.85
N ILE A 51 5.73 -4.39 -1.06
CA ILE A 51 5.57 -4.52 0.40
C ILE A 51 5.51 -3.13 1.06
N LEU A 52 6.44 -2.24 0.70
CA LEU A 52 6.45 -0.86 1.22
C LEU A 52 5.15 -0.11 0.93
N ASN A 53 4.49 -0.38 -0.20
CA ASN A 53 3.21 0.26 -0.53
C ASN A 53 2.08 -0.17 0.41
N ASP A 54 2.03 -1.44 0.76
CA ASP A 54 1.02 -1.98 1.67
C ASP A 54 1.22 -1.44 3.10
N ASP A 55 2.47 -1.33 3.56
CA ASP A 55 2.81 -0.69 4.83
C ASP A 55 2.37 0.78 4.87
N LEU A 56 2.65 1.54 3.80
CA LEU A 56 2.21 2.93 3.68
C LEU A 56 0.69 3.05 3.66
N LYS A 57 -0.02 2.10 3.05
CA LYS A 57 -1.48 2.07 3.02
C LYS A 57 -2.05 1.80 4.41
N GLN A 58 -1.49 0.84 5.15
CA GLN A 58 -1.88 0.56 6.52
C GLN A 58 -1.65 1.77 7.43
N ALA A 59 -0.46 2.39 7.35
CA ALA A 59 -0.15 3.61 8.08
C ALA A 59 -1.13 4.76 7.76
N SER A 60 -1.51 4.91 6.48
CA SER A 60 -2.50 5.91 6.04
C SER A 60 -3.87 5.68 6.64
N SER A 61 -4.34 4.42 6.70
CA SER A 61 -5.61 4.08 7.35
C SER A 61 -5.58 4.43 8.83
N GLY A 62 -4.52 4.00 9.54
CA GLY A 62 -4.35 4.29 10.97
C GLY A 62 -4.33 5.78 11.27
N LEU A 63 -3.64 6.59 10.45
CA LEU A 63 -3.63 8.06 10.61
C LEU A 63 -4.99 8.71 10.29
N ASN A 64 -5.77 8.17 9.34
CA ASN A 64 -7.12 8.66 9.07
C ASN A 64 -8.06 8.38 10.25
N GLU A 65 -7.97 7.18 10.81
CA GLU A 65 -8.73 6.79 12.01
C GLU A 65 -8.35 7.65 13.21
N LEU A 66 -7.04 7.89 13.43
CA LEU A 66 -6.56 8.78 14.49
C LEU A 66 -7.11 10.20 14.31
N ASN A 67 -7.03 10.79 13.11
CA ASN A 67 -7.61 12.11 12.85
C ASN A 67 -9.14 12.15 13.08
N THR A 68 -9.84 11.06 12.80
CA THR A 68 -11.28 10.92 13.06
C THR A 68 -11.59 10.87 14.55
N ILE A 69 -10.83 10.07 15.31
CA ILE A 69 -10.92 9.99 16.78
C ILE A 69 -10.64 11.36 17.40
N LEU A 70 -9.62 12.07 16.92
CA LEU A 70 -9.28 13.41 17.41
C LEU A 70 -10.38 14.42 17.13
N SER A 71 -11.00 14.37 15.96
CA SER A 71 -12.13 15.25 15.63
C SER A 71 -13.35 14.98 16.52
N SER A 72 -13.64 13.70 16.78
CA SER A 72 -14.69 13.28 17.72
C SER A 72 -14.37 13.73 19.16
N THR A 73 -13.11 13.59 19.57
CA THR A 73 -12.63 14.01 20.90
C THR A 73 -12.74 15.52 21.08
N GLN A 74 -12.34 16.32 20.09
CA GLN A 74 -12.52 17.77 20.12
C GLN A 74 -14.00 18.16 20.23
N THR A 75 -14.89 17.46 19.53
CA THR A 75 -16.33 17.67 19.62
C THR A 75 -16.85 17.40 21.04
N LYS A 76 -16.39 16.29 21.65
CA LYS A 76 -16.72 15.95 23.05
C LYS A 76 -16.19 16.99 24.03
N ILE A 77 -14.95 17.46 23.84
CA ILE A 77 -14.38 18.54 24.65
C ILE A 77 -15.19 19.83 24.51
N ASN A 78 -15.61 20.20 23.30
CA ASN A 78 -16.43 21.38 23.07
C ASN A 78 -17.80 21.27 23.76
N ARG A 79 -18.42 20.07 23.72
CA ARG A 79 -19.65 19.80 24.49
C ARG A 79 -19.41 19.92 25.98
N LEU A 80 -18.30 19.38 26.50
CA LEU A 80 -17.93 19.52 27.92
C LEU A 80 -17.77 20.99 28.31
N LYS A 81 -17.11 21.81 27.47
CA LYS A 81 -17.01 23.27 27.68
C LYS A 81 -18.38 23.94 27.72
N GLY A 82 -19.30 23.54 26.84
CA GLY A 82 -20.66 24.10 26.78
C GLY A 82 -21.54 23.71 27.96
N VAL A 83 -21.51 22.44 28.37
CA VAL A 83 -22.30 21.91 29.51
C VAL A 83 -21.73 22.41 30.85
N CYS A 84 -20.42 22.60 30.95
CA CYS A 84 -19.74 23.09 32.15
C CYS A 84 -19.38 24.57 32.06
N GLY A 85 -20.12 25.40 31.31
CA GLY A 85 -19.80 26.80 30.99
C GLY A 85 -19.01 27.53 32.09
N SER A 86 -17.69 27.65 31.88
CA SER A 86 -16.67 27.96 32.91
C SER A 86 -16.66 26.96 34.08
N LEU A 87 -15.51 26.35 34.36
CA LEU A 87 -15.31 25.36 35.44
C LEU A 87 -15.88 25.78 36.81
N THR A 88 -16.07 27.08 37.03
CA THR A 88 -16.77 27.62 38.19
C THR A 88 -18.20 27.11 38.33
N ASN A 89 -18.95 26.85 37.25
CA ASN A 89 -20.35 26.42 37.32
C ASN A 89 -20.53 24.93 37.58
N PHE A 90 -19.68 24.04 37.06
CA PHE A 90 -19.82 22.59 37.30
C PHE A 90 -19.50 22.21 38.75
N PHE A 91 -18.44 22.77 39.34
CA PHE A 91 -18.15 22.60 40.77
C PHE A 91 -19.17 23.29 41.68
N ARG A 92 -19.76 24.41 41.24
CA ARG A 92 -20.82 25.12 41.97
C ARG A 92 -22.15 24.36 41.94
N ILE A 93 -22.52 23.76 40.82
CA ILE A 93 -23.70 22.88 40.70
C ILE A 93 -23.57 21.70 41.65
N LYS A 94 -22.41 21.03 41.72
CA LYS A 94 -22.24 19.89 42.64
C LYS A 94 -22.25 20.29 44.13
N LEU A 95 -21.97 21.55 44.46
CA LEU A 95 -22.11 22.08 45.83
C LEU A 95 -23.55 22.48 46.17
N THR A 96 -24.37 22.83 45.18
CA THR A 96 -25.79 23.23 45.37
C THR A 96 -26.79 22.08 45.19
N SER A 97 -26.39 20.95 44.58
CA SER A 97 -27.26 19.79 44.32
C SER A 97 -27.63 18.97 45.57
N LYS A 98 -27.34 19.43 46.79
CA LYS A 98 -27.71 18.68 48.00
C LYS A 98 -29.17 18.87 48.44
N ASP A 99 -29.89 19.88 47.93
CA ASP A 99 -31.21 20.20 48.49
C ASP A 99 -32.42 20.27 47.54
N ASN A 100 -32.31 20.20 46.20
CA ASN A 100 -33.53 20.23 45.35
C ASN A 100 -33.39 19.44 44.05
N LEU A 101 -33.64 18.12 44.12
CA LEU A 101 -33.78 17.24 42.96
C LEU A 101 -35.22 17.35 42.41
N SER A 102 -35.52 18.42 41.66
CA SER A 102 -36.72 18.46 40.82
C SER A 102 -36.48 17.59 39.59
N TYR A 103 -37.00 16.36 39.67
CA TYR A 103 -37.12 15.40 38.59
C TYR A 103 -37.94 16.03 37.44
N SER A 104 -37.25 16.61 36.45
CA SER A 104 -37.83 16.86 35.13
C SER A 104 -37.24 15.85 34.17
N SER A 105 -37.99 14.77 33.99
CA SER A 105 -37.83 13.76 32.96
C SER A 105 -37.82 14.46 31.59
N GLU A 106 -36.67 14.46 30.91
CA GLU A 106 -36.54 14.13 29.48
C GLU A 106 -35.09 14.35 29.01
N PRO A 107 -34.35 13.29 28.67
CA PRO A 107 -33.31 13.35 27.67
C PRO A 107 -33.92 12.86 26.34
N SER A 108 -34.24 13.78 25.42
CA SER A 108 -34.62 13.41 24.05
C SER A 108 -33.40 12.83 23.32
N TYR A 109 -33.43 11.51 23.16
CA TYR A 109 -32.46 10.72 22.41
C TYR A 109 -32.70 10.93 20.91
N ILE A 110 -32.05 11.92 20.31
CA ILE A 110 -31.97 12.04 18.84
C ILE A 110 -30.67 11.40 18.40
N GLY A 111 -30.76 10.15 17.95
CA GLY A 111 -29.61 9.35 17.52
C GLY A 111 -29.95 7.89 17.24
N GLN A 112 -31.08 7.61 16.57
CA GLN A 112 -31.31 6.33 15.91
C GLN A 112 -31.06 6.52 14.41
N THR A 113 -29.89 6.13 13.94
CA THR A 113 -29.68 5.96 12.50
C THR A 113 -30.27 4.60 12.10
N ASN A 114 -31.49 4.62 11.58
CA ASN A 114 -32.08 3.48 10.89
C ASN A 114 -31.40 3.32 9.52
N TYR A 115 -30.28 2.61 9.46
CA TYR A 115 -29.54 2.34 8.21
C TYR A 115 -29.99 1.06 7.48
N ASP A 116 -31.19 0.53 7.78
CA ASP A 116 -31.59 -0.80 7.28
C ASP A 116 -32.99 -0.86 6.64
N LYS A 117 -33.63 0.30 6.40
CA LYS A 117 -35.02 0.33 5.87
C LYS A 117 -35.22 1.04 4.53
N ASP A 118 -34.21 1.77 4.02
CA ASP A 118 -34.35 2.57 2.80
C ASP A 118 -33.41 2.14 1.66
N TYR A 119 -32.83 0.94 1.72
CA TYR A 119 -32.08 0.41 0.57
C TYR A 119 -33.05 -0.08 -0.51
N VAL A 120 -33.28 0.77 -1.52
CA VAL A 120 -33.93 0.39 -2.78
C VAL A 120 -32.82 0.08 -3.80
N PRO A 121 -32.68 -1.18 -4.26
CA PRO A 121 -31.70 -1.50 -5.29
C PRO A 121 -32.01 -0.75 -6.59
N PRO A 122 -31.02 -0.20 -7.31
CA PRO A 122 -31.25 0.40 -8.61
C PRO A 122 -31.74 -0.66 -9.60
N LYS A 123 -32.89 -0.43 -10.23
CA LYS A 123 -33.54 -1.38 -11.15
C LYS A 123 -32.78 -1.69 -12.46
N ASN A 124 -31.58 -1.14 -12.66
CA ASN A 124 -30.78 -1.30 -13.87
C ASN A 124 -29.31 -1.69 -13.62
N SER A 125 -28.98 -2.32 -12.48
CA SER A 125 -27.65 -2.93 -12.32
C SER A 125 -27.66 -4.37 -12.82
N GLU A 126 -27.03 -4.62 -13.97
CA GLU A 126 -26.63 -5.93 -14.48
C GLU A 126 -25.57 -6.57 -13.56
N ILE A 127 -25.96 -6.93 -12.35
CA ILE A 127 -25.13 -7.70 -11.42
C ILE A 127 -26.00 -8.84 -10.92
N GLY A 128 -26.09 -9.87 -11.76
CA GLY A 128 -26.95 -11.03 -11.53
C GLY A 128 -26.90 -12.05 -12.65
N SER A 129 -25.71 -12.44 -13.09
CA SER A 129 -25.51 -13.73 -13.79
C SER A 129 -24.03 -14.11 -13.76
N ILE A 130 -23.60 -14.72 -12.65
CA ILE A 130 -22.35 -15.45 -12.62
C ILE A 130 -22.75 -16.91 -12.91
N ASN A 131 -22.31 -17.41 -14.06
CA ASN A 131 -22.53 -18.76 -14.62
C ASN A 131 -23.70 -18.94 -15.59
N THR A 132 -23.60 -18.34 -16.78
CA THR A 132 -24.19 -18.88 -18.02
C THR A 132 -23.14 -18.83 -19.12
N GLY A 133 -22.24 -19.81 -19.15
CA GLY A 133 -21.11 -19.78 -20.09
C GLY A 133 -20.41 -21.14 -20.27
N LEU A 134 -21.12 -22.24 -20.09
CA LEU A 134 -20.66 -23.57 -20.52
C LEU A 134 -21.70 -24.09 -21.51
N GLY A 135 -21.43 -23.86 -22.78
CA GLY A 135 -22.25 -24.39 -23.87
C GLY A 135 -21.96 -25.88 -24.03
N ALA A 136 -22.93 -26.64 -24.54
CA ALA A 136 -22.82 -28.07 -24.80
C ALA A 136 -21.76 -28.47 -25.87
N ASN A 137 -20.92 -27.53 -26.30
CA ASN A 137 -19.89 -27.71 -27.32
C ASN A 137 -18.47 -27.46 -26.81
N ASP A 138 -18.27 -27.18 -25.52
CA ASP A 138 -16.94 -26.99 -24.93
C ASP A 138 -16.30 -28.35 -24.61
N THR A 139 -15.88 -29.07 -25.64
CA THR A 139 -14.95 -30.19 -25.52
C THR A 139 -13.54 -29.64 -25.33
N GLU A 140 -13.20 -29.31 -24.07
CA GLU A 140 -11.82 -29.07 -23.64
C GLU A 140 -11.01 -30.37 -23.70
N PHE A 141 -10.56 -30.79 -24.89
CA PHE A 141 -9.35 -31.61 -25.05
C PHE A 141 -8.86 -31.60 -26.51
N THR A 142 -8.59 -30.40 -27.05
CA THR A 142 -7.70 -30.29 -28.22
C THR A 142 -6.43 -29.58 -27.78
N PRO A 143 -5.24 -30.22 -27.85
CA PRO A 143 -3.99 -29.51 -27.64
C PRO A 143 -3.83 -28.58 -28.83
N ARG A 144 -4.17 -27.30 -28.68
CA ARG A 144 -3.78 -26.27 -29.63
C ARG A 144 -2.29 -26.01 -29.45
N ALA A 145 -1.47 -26.95 -29.90
CA ALA A 145 -0.09 -26.69 -30.24
C ALA A 145 -0.12 -25.77 -31.46
N SER A 146 -0.25 -24.46 -31.23
CA SER A 146 0.30 -23.50 -32.17
C SER A 146 1.81 -23.70 -32.10
N GLU A 147 2.32 -24.56 -32.99
CA GLU A 147 3.74 -24.59 -33.28
C GLU A 147 4.18 -23.14 -33.51
N PRO A 148 5.19 -22.64 -32.78
CA PRO A 148 5.80 -21.39 -33.19
C PRO A 148 6.40 -21.69 -34.56
N LYS A 149 5.78 -21.14 -35.61
CA LYS A 149 6.45 -21.01 -36.91
C LYS A 149 7.72 -20.23 -36.63
N GLN A 150 8.84 -20.94 -36.50
CA GLN A 150 10.15 -20.36 -36.65
C GLN A 150 10.23 -19.92 -38.11
N ASN A 151 9.72 -18.72 -38.36
CA ASN A 151 10.01 -18.02 -39.61
C ASN A 151 11.53 -17.86 -39.64
N GLY A 152 12.13 -18.34 -40.72
CA GLY A 152 13.58 -18.33 -40.91
C GLY A 152 14.18 -16.98 -40.55
N GLY A 153 15.37 -17.02 -39.93
CA GLY A 153 16.07 -15.88 -39.35
C GLY A 153 16.39 -14.79 -40.37
N ASP A 154 15.42 -13.91 -40.61
CA ASP A 154 15.63 -12.64 -41.29
C ASP A 154 16.20 -11.64 -40.28
N ILE A 155 17.31 -10.99 -40.65
CA ILE A 155 18.03 -10.03 -39.80
C ILE A 155 17.10 -8.92 -39.29
N ASN A 156 16.11 -8.53 -40.10
CA ASN A 156 15.12 -7.52 -39.73
C ASN A 156 14.13 -8.02 -38.67
N SER A 157 13.76 -9.31 -38.67
CA SER A 157 12.93 -9.89 -37.61
C SER A 157 13.72 -10.02 -36.30
N ALA A 158 15.00 -10.39 -36.37
CA ALA A 158 15.87 -10.42 -35.19
C ALA A 158 16.12 -9.01 -34.60
N LEU A 159 16.19 -7.98 -35.45
CA LEU A 159 16.31 -6.58 -35.02
C LEU A 159 15.03 -6.07 -34.34
N ASP A 160 13.85 -6.43 -34.84
CA ASP A 160 12.57 -6.11 -34.20
C ASP A 160 12.42 -6.85 -32.86
N ASP A 161 12.84 -8.11 -32.80
CA ASP A 161 12.87 -8.89 -31.55
C ASP A 161 13.87 -8.31 -30.52
N LEU A 162 15.03 -7.83 -30.97
CA LEU A 162 16.00 -7.11 -30.12
C LEU A 162 15.47 -5.75 -29.65
N GLU A 163 14.77 -4.99 -30.51
CA GLU A 163 14.16 -3.72 -30.13
C GLU A 163 13.04 -3.94 -29.10
N THR A 164 12.21 -4.96 -29.30
CA THR A 164 11.15 -5.32 -28.37
C THR A 164 11.72 -5.80 -27.03
N MET A 165 12.77 -6.65 -27.02
CA MET A 165 13.46 -7.04 -25.79
C MET A 165 14.09 -5.84 -25.06
N GLN A 166 14.74 -4.92 -25.78
CA GLN A 166 15.32 -3.72 -25.17
C GLN A 166 14.24 -2.78 -24.59
N ARG A 167 13.07 -2.68 -25.22
CA ARG A 167 11.93 -1.95 -24.66
C ARG A 167 11.39 -2.66 -23.42
N VAL A 168 11.31 -3.99 -23.43
CA VAL A 168 10.90 -4.79 -22.28
C VAL A 168 11.86 -4.58 -21.10
N GLU A 169 13.18 -4.57 -21.28
CA GLU A 169 14.17 -4.25 -20.23
C GLU A 169 14.01 -2.84 -19.64
N ARG A 170 13.62 -1.84 -20.45
CA ARG A 170 13.41 -0.47 -19.96
C ARG A 170 12.08 -0.28 -19.23
N THR A 171 11.09 -1.13 -19.48
CA THR A 171 9.77 -1.02 -18.84
C THR A 171 9.72 -1.27 -17.32
N PRO A 172 10.42 -2.26 -16.72
CA PRO A 172 10.42 -2.44 -15.27
C PRO A 172 11.09 -1.26 -14.57
N ILE A 173 12.22 -0.77 -15.10
CA ILE A 173 12.94 0.39 -14.54
C ILE A 173 12.04 1.63 -14.49
N ILE A 174 11.36 1.97 -15.59
CA ILE A 174 10.45 3.13 -15.64
C ILE A 174 9.23 2.95 -14.71
N LYS A 175 8.77 1.71 -14.49
CA LYS A 175 7.67 1.42 -13.55
C LYS A 175 8.11 1.57 -12.09
N ILE A 176 9.31 1.10 -11.74
CA ILE A 176 9.89 1.22 -10.40
C ILE A 176 10.06 2.71 -10.05
N ASP A 177 10.62 3.52 -10.95
CA ASP A 177 10.79 4.97 -10.71
C ASP A 177 9.46 5.68 -10.46
N LYS A 178 8.42 5.36 -11.24
CA LYS A 178 7.08 5.89 -11.04
C LYS A 178 6.48 5.44 -9.70
N GLN A 179 6.68 4.18 -9.33
CA GLN A 179 6.20 3.63 -8.06
C GLN A 179 6.89 4.29 -6.86
N ILE A 180 8.20 4.47 -6.91
CA ILE A 180 8.98 5.18 -5.89
C ILE A 180 8.50 6.62 -5.76
N THR A 181 8.32 7.32 -6.88
CA THR A 181 7.82 8.71 -6.88
C THR A 181 6.43 8.79 -6.24
N SER A 182 5.53 7.84 -6.55
CA SER A 182 4.20 7.77 -5.94
C SER A 182 4.27 7.49 -4.44
N GLN A 183 5.16 6.60 -4.01
CA GLN A 183 5.37 6.28 -2.60
C GLN A 183 5.91 7.48 -1.81
N ASN A 184 6.82 8.25 -2.40
CA ASN A 184 7.29 9.50 -1.80
C ASN A 184 6.14 10.50 -1.59
N SER A 185 5.29 10.69 -2.60
CA SER A 185 4.10 11.55 -2.42
C SER A 185 3.14 11.03 -1.35
N LYS A 186 3.02 9.70 -1.18
CA LYS A 186 2.22 9.11 -0.08
C LYS A 186 2.86 9.37 1.28
N LEU A 187 4.19 9.23 1.39
CA LEU A 187 4.94 9.56 2.60
C LEU A 187 4.73 11.02 3.01
N ASP A 188 4.82 11.97 2.08
CA ASP A 188 4.56 13.39 2.36
C ASP A 188 3.15 13.60 2.91
N ASN A 189 2.15 12.93 2.32
CA ASN A 189 0.77 12.97 2.84
C ASN A 189 0.64 12.35 4.23
N LEU A 190 1.36 11.27 4.52
CA LEU A 190 1.39 10.65 5.86
C LEU A 190 2.01 11.59 6.88
N ILE A 191 3.12 12.24 6.54
CA ILE A 191 3.79 13.22 7.40
C ILE A 191 2.82 14.36 7.74
N MET A 192 2.18 14.97 6.75
CA MET A 192 1.20 16.03 6.99
C MET A 192 0.04 15.59 7.88
N LYS A 193 -0.47 14.37 7.69
CA LYS A 193 -1.54 13.81 8.54
C LYS A 193 -1.08 13.53 9.96
N ALA A 194 0.15 13.06 10.13
CA ALA A 194 0.76 12.79 11.42
C ALA A 194 0.98 14.09 12.20
N GLU A 195 1.54 15.13 11.57
CA GLU A 195 1.73 16.46 12.17
C GLU A 195 0.40 17.08 12.62
N ARG A 196 -0.64 16.97 11.78
CA ARG A 196 -1.99 17.42 12.14
C ARG A 196 -2.54 16.67 13.36
N ALA A 197 -2.37 15.36 13.39
CA ALA A 197 -2.81 14.51 14.49
C ALA A 197 -2.05 14.87 15.78
N GLU A 198 -0.74 15.06 15.71
CA GLU A 198 0.11 15.46 16.83
C GLU A 198 -0.31 16.82 17.40
N SER A 199 -0.43 17.83 16.55
CA SER A 199 -0.87 19.18 16.96
C SER A 199 -2.25 19.14 17.62
N SER A 200 -3.18 18.37 17.07
CA SER A 200 -4.52 18.18 17.63
C SER A 200 -4.48 17.48 18.99
N LEU A 201 -3.68 16.42 19.13
CA LEU A 201 -3.48 15.70 20.40
C LEU A 201 -2.91 16.62 21.49
N GLN A 202 -1.84 17.36 21.18
CA GLN A 202 -1.23 18.30 22.11
C GLN A 202 -2.23 19.38 22.56
N HIS A 203 -3.00 19.92 21.60
CA HIS A 203 -4.03 20.92 21.89
C HIS A 203 -5.14 20.37 22.80
N GLN A 204 -5.67 19.19 22.48
CA GLN A 204 -6.71 18.53 23.27
C GLN A 204 -6.22 18.18 24.68
N ASN A 205 -5.01 17.66 24.81
CA ASN A 205 -4.39 17.40 26.11
C ASN A 205 -4.26 18.67 26.95
N LYS A 206 -3.88 19.79 26.34
CA LYS A 206 -3.82 21.08 27.03
C LYS A 206 -5.22 21.52 27.52
N GLN A 207 -6.25 21.36 26.70
CA GLN A 207 -7.63 21.67 27.08
C GLN A 207 -8.12 20.79 28.23
N LEU A 208 -7.88 19.49 28.16
CA LEU A 208 -8.27 18.53 29.20
C LEU A 208 -7.57 18.81 30.53
N ARG A 209 -6.26 19.09 30.51
CA ARG A 209 -5.52 19.52 31.69
C ARG A 209 -6.08 20.81 32.28
N GLY A 210 -6.55 21.72 31.44
CA GLY A 210 -7.25 22.93 31.86
C GLY A 210 -8.54 22.66 32.63
N PHE A 211 -9.23 21.53 32.40
CA PHE A 211 -10.43 21.17 33.18
C PHE A 211 -10.14 20.51 34.52
N LEU A 212 -8.93 19.98 34.71
CA LEU A 212 -8.52 19.28 35.94
C LEU A 212 -7.85 20.20 36.97
N ARG A 213 -7.54 21.44 36.59
CA ARG A 213 -7.07 22.50 37.48
C ARG A 213 -8.24 23.41 37.85
#